data_AF-A0A973Q2B1-F1
#
_entry.id   AF-A0A973Q2B1-F1
#
_cell.length_a   1.000
_cell.length_b   1.000
_cell.length_c   1.000
_cell.angle_alpha   90.00
_cell.angle_beta   90.00
_cell.angle_gamma   90.00
#
_symmetry.space_group_name_H-M   'P 1'
#
loop_
_entity.id
_entity.type
_entity.pdbx_description
1 polymer ?
#
loop_
_entity_poly.entity_id
_entity_poly.type
_entity_poly.pdbx_seq_one_letter_code
_entity_poly.pdbx_strand_id
1 'polypeptide(L)'
;MSSTLTEKAVVGRRVELARYRDLKNDGDNATYHPGILTGVDKDGVWIRLDGTRYTVRARTDYEGLRYLDQVVPVPELPMGRFIPVADDKNALWEKAGVLMATIGEDGEDLVLVTDDRAKAWTAACEYFREARIDIDPDYQDADDLRPEWAVFEWEPEDAECPWTVVPAAEGDDMAVHVYYLFAC
;
A
#
# COMPACT_ATOMS: atom_id res chain seq x y z
N MET A 1 -32.21 -0.69 -20.79
CA MET A 1 -31.00 -1.25 -21.44
C MET A 1 -29.83 -1.21 -20.46
N SER A 2 -29.84 -2.01 -19.40
CA SER A 2 -28.75 -2.01 -18.39
C SER A 2 -28.08 -3.38 -18.17
N SER A 3 -28.19 -4.32 -19.12
CA SER A 3 -27.69 -5.69 -18.90
C SER A 3 -26.26 -5.95 -19.40
N THR A 4 -25.71 -5.16 -20.33
CA THR A 4 -24.43 -5.51 -20.99
C THR A 4 -23.18 -5.27 -20.13
N LEU A 5 -23.19 -4.29 -19.22
CA LEU A 5 -22.03 -4.01 -18.35
C LEU A 5 -21.93 -5.04 -17.22
N THR A 6 -23.05 -5.39 -16.60
CA THR A 6 -23.10 -6.47 -15.59
C THR A 6 -22.73 -7.83 -16.21
N GLU A 7 -23.15 -8.11 -17.45
CA GLU A 7 -22.76 -9.33 -18.18
C GLU A 7 -21.26 -9.41 -18.51
N LYS A 8 -20.56 -8.26 -18.61
CA LYS A 8 -19.11 -8.21 -18.83
C LYS A 8 -18.29 -8.38 -17.56
N ALA A 9 -18.88 -8.14 -16.39
CA ALA A 9 -18.25 -8.28 -15.10
C ALA A 9 -18.05 -9.76 -14.75
N VAL A 10 -16.85 -10.27 -15.06
CA VAL A 10 -16.44 -11.65 -14.79
C VAL A 10 -15.05 -11.62 -14.16
N VAL A 11 -14.82 -12.43 -13.13
CA VAL A 11 -13.48 -12.57 -12.51
C VAL A 11 -12.44 -12.93 -13.58
N GLY A 12 -11.27 -12.29 -13.52
CA GLY A 12 -10.20 -12.43 -14.50
C GLY A 12 -10.28 -11.47 -15.70
N ARG A 13 -11.38 -10.72 -15.83
CA ARG A 13 -11.54 -9.69 -16.87
C ARG A 13 -10.54 -8.55 -16.65
N ARG A 14 -9.78 -8.21 -17.69
CA ARG A 14 -8.94 -7.01 -17.69
C ARG A 14 -9.79 -5.75 -17.80
N VAL A 15 -9.41 -4.73 -17.05
CA VAL A 15 -10.12 -3.46 -16.99
C VAL A 15 -9.14 -2.30 -16.98
N GLU A 16 -9.65 -1.13 -17.27
CA GLU A 16 -9.00 0.14 -16.93
C GLU A 16 -9.90 0.94 -15.99
N LEU A 17 -9.31 1.53 -14.96
CA LEU A 17 -10.00 2.34 -13.96
C LEU A 17 -9.41 3.74 -13.92
N ALA A 18 -10.23 4.75 -14.20
CA ALA A 18 -9.95 6.13 -13.80
C ALA A 18 -10.55 6.37 -12.42
N ARG A 19 -9.79 6.99 -11.50
CA ARG A 19 -10.32 7.30 -10.16
C ARG A 19 -11.27 8.48 -10.25
N TYR A 20 -12.20 8.56 -9.30
CA TYR A 20 -13.20 9.64 -9.27
C TYR A 20 -12.58 11.04 -9.30
N ARG A 21 -11.45 11.22 -8.59
CA ARG A 21 -10.72 12.49 -8.57
C ARG A 21 -10.19 12.87 -9.95
N ASP A 22 -9.67 11.90 -10.70
CA ASP A 22 -9.07 12.12 -12.02
C ASP A 22 -10.16 12.45 -13.04
N LEU A 23 -11.28 11.74 -13.00
CA LEU A 23 -12.46 12.04 -13.84
C LEU A 23 -13.04 13.42 -13.57
N LYS A 24 -13.13 13.81 -12.29
CA LYS A 24 -13.69 15.11 -11.91
C LYS A 24 -12.82 16.27 -12.39
N ASN A 25 -11.50 16.11 -12.38
CA ASN A 25 -10.57 17.17 -12.71
C ASN A 25 -10.26 17.24 -14.22
N ASP A 26 -10.12 16.09 -14.87
CA ASP A 26 -9.57 16.00 -16.22
C ASP A 26 -10.59 15.50 -17.26
N GLY A 27 -11.77 15.04 -16.81
CA GLY A 27 -12.85 14.58 -17.69
C GLY A 27 -12.38 13.48 -18.66
N ASP A 28 -12.47 13.76 -19.95
CA ASP A 28 -12.06 12.84 -21.02
C ASP A 28 -10.54 12.57 -21.05
N ASN A 29 -9.73 13.41 -20.41
CA ASN A 29 -8.27 13.25 -20.30
C ASN A 29 -7.84 12.55 -19.01
N ALA A 30 -8.77 12.02 -18.22
CA ALA A 30 -8.45 11.32 -16.98
C ALA A 30 -7.46 10.17 -17.23
N THR A 31 -6.55 9.98 -16.27
CA THR A 31 -5.61 8.85 -16.33
C THR A 31 -6.35 7.56 -16.00
N TYR A 32 -6.17 6.57 -16.86
CA TYR A 32 -6.74 5.24 -16.70
C TYR A 32 -5.65 4.26 -16.25
N HIS A 33 -5.91 3.56 -15.16
CA HIS A 33 -4.99 2.58 -14.60
C HIS A 33 -5.42 1.17 -14.97
N PRO A 34 -4.52 0.36 -15.55
CA PRO A 34 -4.84 -1.02 -15.90
C PRO A 34 -5.00 -1.88 -14.64
N GLY A 35 -5.90 -2.88 -14.72
CA GLY A 35 -6.15 -3.81 -13.63
C GLY A 35 -6.94 -5.04 -14.06
N ILE A 36 -7.35 -5.84 -13.08
CA ILE A 36 -8.09 -7.08 -13.27
C ILE A 36 -9.22 -7.22 -12.26
N LEU A 37 -10.35 -7.78 -12.69
CA LEU A 37 -11.43 -8.12 -11.77
C LEU A 37 -11.07 -9.35 -10.94
N THR A 38 -11.06 -9.21 -9.62
CA THR A 38 -10.74 -10.28 -8.66
C THR A 38 -11.99 -10.84 -7.99
N GLY A 39 -13.08 -10.06 -7.97
CA GLY A 39 -14.39 -10.46 -7.47
C GLY A 39 -15.51 -9.70 -8.18
N VAL A 40 -16.70 -10.29 -8.19
CA VAL A 40 -17.93 -9.69 -8.74
C VAL A 40 -19.11 -10.11 -7.87
N ASP A 41 -19.96 -9.15 -7.52
CA ASP A 41 -21.21 -9.39 -6.80
C ASP A 41 -22.34 -8.53 -7.40
N LYS A 42 -23.51 -8.58 -6.77
CA LYS A 42 -24.69 -7.81 -7.20
C LYS A 42 -24.52 -6.30 -7.06
N ASP A 43 -23.60 -5.84 -6.22
CA ASP A 43 -23.45 -4.45 -5.79
C ASP A 43 -22.21 -3.79 -6.44
N GLY A 44 -21.31 -4.57 -7.07
CA GLY A 44 -20.14 -4.05 -7.74
C GLY A 44 -19.11 -5.11 -8.16
N VAL A 45 -17.91 -4.59 -8.44
CA VAL A 45 -16.72 -5.34 -8.82
C VAL A 45 -15.55 -4.96 -7.93
N TRP A 46 -14.65 -5.91 -7.77
CA TRP A 46 -13.38 -5.78 -7.08
C TRP A 46 -12.27 -5.77 -8.11
N ILE A 47 -11.47 -4.73 -8.10
CA ILE A 47 -10.47 -4.44 -9.12
C ILE A 47 -9.10 -4.36 -8.43
N ARG A 48 -8.18 -5.25 -8.78
CA ARG A 48 -6.77 -5.07 -8.43
C ARG A 48 -6.06 -4.34 -9.56
N LEU A 49 -5.48 -3.18 -9.27
CA LEU A 49 -4.69 -2.43 -10.24
C LEU A 49 -3.30 -3.06 -10.42
N ASP A 50 -2.73 -2.90 -11.60
CA ASP A 50 -1.43 -3.49 -11.89
C ASP A 50 -0.31 -2.89 -11.03
N GLY A 51 0.47 -3.77 -10.41
CA GLY A 51 1.53 -3.44 -9.48
C GLY A 51 1.05 -2.99 -8.09
N THR A 52 -0.26 -3.05 -7.81
CA THR A 52 -0.79 -2.83 -6.45
C THR A 52 -1.31 -4.13 -5.89
N ARG A 53 -1.20 -4.33 -4.58
CA ARG A 53 -1.85 -5.46 -3.89
C ARG A 53 -3.28 -5.14 -3.46
N TYR A 54 -3.59 -3.86 -3.27
CA TYR A 54 -4.92 -3.44 -2.86
C TYR A 54 -5.97 -3.63 -3.95
N THR A 55 -7.15 -4.03 -3.49
CA THR A 55 -8.34 -4.14 -4.32
C THR A 55 -9.24 -2.92 -4.14
N VAL A 56 -9.62 -2.29 -5.24
CA VAL A 56 -10.57 -1.18 -5.26
C VAL A 56 -11.96 -1.71 -5.59
N ARG A 57 -12.97 -1.27 -4.85
CA ARG A 57 -14.36 -1.56 -5.17
C ARG A 57 -14.94 -0.48 -6.07
N ALA A 58 -15.61 -0.89 -7.15
CA ALA A 58 -16.35 0.00 -8.01
C ALA A 58 -17.73 -0.57 -8.33
N ARG A 59 -18.70 0.28 -8.66
CA ARG A 59 -19.95 -0.18 -9.26
C ARG A 59 -19.69 -0.73 -10.66
N THR A 60 -20.48 -1.71 -11.07
CA THR A 60 -20.37 -2.31 -12.42
C THR A 60 -20.61 -1.31 -13.55
N ASP A 61 -21.40 -0.26 -13.28
CA ASP A 61 -21.77 0.82 -14.20
C ASP A 61 -21.00 2.13 -13.97
N TYR A 62 -19.91 2.07 -13.20
CA TYR A 62 -19.10 3.25 -12.94
C TYR A 62 -18.49 3.81 -14.24
N GLU A 63 -18.67 5.12 -14.49
CA GLU A 63 -18.22 5.79 -15.71
C GLU A 63 -16.70 5.71 -15.93
N GLY A 64 -15.94 5.59 -14.84
CA GLY A 64 -14.49 5.43 -14.85
C GLY A 64 -14.01 4.01 -15.12
N LEU A 65 -14.91 3.03 -15.27
CA LEU A 65 -14.57 1.63 -15.46
C LEU A 65 -14.74 1.21 -16.92
N ARG A 66 -13.64 0.82 -17.54
CA ARG A 66 -13.63 0.28 -18.91
C ARG A 66 -13.31 -1.21 -18.89
N TYR A 67 -14.22 -2.02 -19.40
CA TYR A 67 -14.01 -3.46 -19.56
C TYR A 67 -13.25 -3.73 -20.84
N LEU A 68 -12.12 -4.43 -20.75
CA LEU A 68 -11.34 -4.84 -21.91
C LEU A 68 -11.79 -6.22 -22.41
N ASP A 69 -11.61 -6.49 -23.69
CA ASP A 69 -11.98 -7.77 -24.32
C ASP A 69 -10.93 -8.87 -24.06
N GLN A 70 -10.45 -8.96 -22.82
CA GLN A 70 -9.48 -9.96 -22.38
C GLN A 70 -9.89 -10.53 -21.02
N VAL A 71 -9.95 -11.86 -20.93
CA VAL A 71 -10.12 -12.60 -19.66
C VAL A 71 -8.93 -13.51 -19.50
N VAL A 72 -8.25 -13.39 -18.37
CA VAL A 72 -7.11 -14.22 -17.99
C VAL A 72 -7.30 -14.69 -16.55
N PRO A 73 -6.65 -15.79 -16.12
CA PRO A 73 -6.61 -16.13 -14.71
C PRO A 73 -6.13 -14.94 -13.89
N VAL A 74 -6.76 -14.72 -12.73
CA VAL A 74 -6.29 -13.72 -11.77
C VAL A 74 -4.90 -14.14 -11.31
N PRO A 75 -3.84 -13.32 -11.51
CA PRO A 75 -2.52 -13.67 -11.04
C PRO A 75 -2.50 -13.90 -9.53
N GLU A 76 -1.80 -14.90 -9.05
CA GLU A 76 -1.57 -15.04 -7.60
C GLU A 76 -0.63 -13.92 -7.13
N LEU A 77 -0.88 -13.42 -5.92
CA LEU A 77 0.03 -12.49 -5.28
C LEU A 77 1.13 -13.27 -4.55
N PRO A 78 2.38 -12.76 -4.53
CA PRO A 78 3.41 -13.37 -3.69
C PRO A 78 2.96 -13.34 -2.22
N MET A 79 3.26 -14.41 -1.50
CA MET A 79 2.93 -14.56 -0.08
C MET A 79 4.18 -14.91 0.71
N GLY A 80 4.14 -14.66 2.02
CA GLY A 80 5.24 -14.92 2.94
C GLY A 80 6.19 -13.74 3.06
N ARG A 81 7.39 -14.02 3.59
CA ARG A 81 8.42 -13.02 3.90
C ARG A 81 8.99 -12.38 2.65
N PHE A 82 9.33 -11.09 2.78
CA PHE A 82 10.06 -10.36 1.76
C PHE A 82 11.04 -9.37 2.38
N ILE A 83 12.05 -8.99 1.60
CA ILE A 83 12.94 -7.88 1.95
C ILE A 83 12.28 -6.59 1.44
N PRO A 84 12.01 -5.61 2.32
CA PRO A 84 11.31 -4.41 1.94
C PRO A 84 12.17 -3.57 0.99
N VAL A 85 11.54 -2.98 -0.03
CA VAL A 85 12.13 -2.05 -0.99
C VAL A 85 11.21 -0.85 -1.15
N ALA A 86 11.75 0.29 -1.57
CA ALA A 86 10.93 1.46 -1.85
C ALA A 86 9.92 1.15 -2.96
N ASP A 87 8.64 1.24 -2.62
CA ASP A 87 7.52 1.03 -3.52
C ASP A 87 6.31 1.80 -3.00
N ASP A 88 6.05 2.96 -3.63
CA ASP A 88 4.93 3.85 -3.32
C ASP A 88 3.58 3.11 -3.34
N LYS A 89 3.46 2.01 -4.10
CA LYS A 89 2.22 1.23 -4.19
C LYS A 89 1.98 0.33 -2.99
N ASN A 90 3.02 0.04 -2.22
CA ASN A 90 2.98 -0.82 -1.05
C ASN A 90 3.25 -0.04 0.24
N ALA A 91 3.08 1.28 0.25
CA ALA A 91 3.27 2.13 1.43
C ALA A 91 4.66 1.99 2.09
N LEU A 92 5.69 1.74 1.27
CA LEU A 92 7.09 1.74 1.67
C LEU A 92 7.81 2.83 0.87
N TRP A 93 8.33 3.85 1.54
CA TRP A 93 8.95 4.99 0.87
C TRP A 93 10.33 5.29 1.43
N GLU A 94 11.16 5.93 0.61
CA GLU A 94 12.49 6.36 1.03
C GLU A 94 12.45 7.80 1.55
N LYS A 95 13.07 8.03 2.71
CA LYS A 95 13.23 9.34 3.33
C LYS A 95 14.64 9.48 3.88
N ALA A 96 15.35 10.54 3.51
CA ALA A 96 16.76 10.73 3.85
C ALA A 96 17.66 9.49 3.59
N GLY A 97 17.36 8.69 2.56
CA GLY A 97 18.08 7.45 2.25
C GLY A 97 17.75 6.26 3.16
N VAL A 98 16.68 6.35 3.96
CA VAL A 98 16.15 5.28 4.82
C VAL A 98 14.79 4.87 4.29
N LEU A 99 14.60 3.56 4.12
CA LEU A 99 13.28 3.02 3.79
C LEU A 99 12.40 3.08 5.03
N MET A 100 11.16 3.55 4.88
CA MET A 100 10.25 3.72 5.99
C MET A 100 8.80 3.43 5.60
N ALA A 101 7.99 3.16 6.62
CA ALA A 101 6.55 3.02 6.52
C ALA A 101 5.87 3.56 7.77
N THR A 102 4.60 3.95 7.61
CA THR A 102 3.68 4.15 8.74
C THR A 102 2.85 2.90 8.92
N ILE A 103 2.71 2.43 10.15
CA ILE A 103 1.86 1.31 10.56
C ILE A 103 0.92 1.79 11.68
N GLY A 104 0.03 0.90 12.15
CA GLY A 104 -1.03 1.28 13.09
C GLY A 104 -2.35 1.56 12.38
N GLU A 105 -3.43 1.73 13.15
CA GLU A 105 -4.79 1.86 12.60
C GLU A 105 -4.96 3.19 11.83
N ASP A 106 -4.28 4.25 12.24
CA ASP A 106 -4.29 5.58 11.66
C ASP A 106 -2.92 5.98 11.07
N GLY A 107 -1.99 5.03 10.95
CA GLY A 107 -0.63 5.28 10.51
C GLY A 107 0.20 6.07 11.53
N GLU A 108 -0.12 5.91 12.82
CA GLU A 108 0.54 6.59 13.93
C GLU A 108 1.99 6.12 14.13
N ASP A 109 2.28 4.84 13.91
CA ASP A 109 3.59 4.28 14.20
C ASP A 109 4.52 4.38 12.99
N LEU A 110 5.79 4.67 13.24
CA LEU A 110 6.82 4.73 12.21
C LEU A 110 7.76 3.53 12.31
N VAL A 111 8.02 2.90 11.16
CA VAL A 111 9.06 1.87 11.01
C VAL A 111 10.11 2.38 10.05
N LEU A 112 11.37 2.38 10.49
CA LEU A 112 12.52 2.87 9.72
C LEU A 112 13.53 1.73 9.52
N VAL A 113 13.72 1.28 8.29
CA VAL A 113 14.59 0.14 7.96
C VAL A 113 16.02 0.62 7.73
N THR A 114 16.84 0.52 8.78
CA THR A 114 18.27 0.87 8.75
C THR A 114 18.98 0.35 10.01
N ASP A 115 20.30 0.15 9.91
CA ASP A 115 21.22 -0.09 11.02
C ASP A 115 21.78 1.21 11.63
N ASP A 116 21.52 2.37 11.00
CA ASP A 116 22.06 3.66 11.41
C ASP A 116 20.99 4.51 12.11
N ARG A 117 21.07 4.55 13.46
CA ARG A 117 20.15 5.33 14.30
C ARG A 117 20.07 6.80 13.92
N ALA A 118 21.20 7.42 13.55
CA ALA A 118 21.23 8.85 13.23
C ALA A 118 20.50 9.13 11.92
N LYS A 119 20.60 8.22 10.95
CA LYS A 119 19.81 8.30 9.71
C LYS A 119 18.33 8.02 9.96
N ALA A 120 18.00 7.02 10.78
CA ALA A 120 16.61 6.76 11.17
C ALA A 120 15.95 8.00 11.78
N TRP A 121 16.65 8.67 12.71
CA TRP A 121 16.16 9.91 13.31
C TRP A 121 16.00 11.04 12.29
N THR A 122 17.00 11.23 11.42
CA THR A 122 16.93 12.25 10.36
C THR A 122 15.72 12.01 9.45
N ALA A 123 15.48 10.77 9.03
CA ALA A 123 14.34 10.40 8.22
C ALA A 123 13.00 10.67 8.93
N ALA A 124 12.89 10.31 10.21
CA ALA A 124 11.70 10.59 11.02
C ALA A 124 11.42 12.11 11.12
N CYS A 125 12.42 12.92 11.46
CA CYS A 125 12.29 14.38 11.50
C CYS A 125 11.85 14.97 10.16
N GLU A 126 12.41 14.49 9.05
CA GLU A 126 12.00 14.97 7.73
C GLU A 126 10.57 14.58 7.37
N TYR A 127 10.13 13.37 7.75
CA TYR A 127 8.75 12.93 7.57
C TYR A 127 7.78 13.84 8.32
N PHE A 128 7.98 14.05 9.63
CA PHE A 128 7.10 14.90 10.44
C PHE A 128 7.04 16.35 9.93
N ARG A 129 8.19 16.91 9.53
CA ARG A 129 8.28 18.25 8.94
C ARG A 129 7.40 18.39 7.68
N GLU A 130 7.35 17.35 6.85
CA GLU A 130 6.57 17.36 5.61
C GLU A 130 5.10 17.07 5.82
N ALA A 131 4.79 16.13 6.71
CA ALA A 131 3.43 15.83 7.13
C ALA A 131 2.79 17.00 7.90
N ARG A 132 3.58 18.00 8.33
CA ARG A 132 3.16 19.11 9.20
C ARG A 132 2.55 18.59 10.51
N ILE A 133 3.08 17.48 10.98
CA ILE A 133 2.75 16.90 12.28
C ILE A 133 3.66 17.61 13.28
N ASP A 134 3.06 18.29 14.26
CA ASP A 134 3.81 18.79 15.40
C ASP A 134 4.31 17.57 16.18
N ILE A 135 5.63 17.38 16.21
CA ILE A 135 6.25 16.36 17.04
C ILE A 135 5.95 16.74 18.48
N ASP A 136 5.27 15.85 19.20
CA ASP A 136 5.06 16.01 20.63
C ASP A 136 6.42 16.31 21.30
N PRO A 137 6.52 17.39 22.11
CA PRO A 137 7.75 17.75 22.80
C PRO A 137 8.44 16.61 23.56
N ASP A 138 7.67 15.61 23.98
CA ASP A 138 8.17 14.44 24.70
C ASP A 138 8.85 13.40 23.76
N TYR A 139 8.74 13.55 22.43
CA TYR A 139 9.29 12.64 21.39
C TYR A 139 10.31 13.33 20.48
N GLN A 140 11.14 14.22 21.04
CA GLN A 140 12.10 15.03 20.28
C GLN A 140 13.53 14.46 20.25
N ASP A 141 13.77 13.26 20.76
CA ASP A 141 15.10 12.66 20.76
C ASP A 141 15.16 11.36 19.96
N ALA A 142 16.32 11.13 19.33
CA ALA A 142 16.68 9.85 18.75
C ALA A 142 16.62 8.70 19.78
N ASP A 143 16.67 9.03 21.07
CA ASP A 143 16.51 8.07 22.16
C ASP A 143 15.16 7.35 22.20
N ASP A 144 14.11 7.94 21.63
CA ASP A 144 12.77 7.34 21.55
C ASP A 144 12.66 6.27 20.46
N LEU A 145 13.63 6.23 19.53
CA LEU A 145 13.72 5.17 18.52
C LEU A 145 14.15 3.85 19.18
N ARG A 146 13.27 2.86 19.09
CA ARG A 146 13.53 1.50 19.59
C ARG A 146 14.16 0.64 18.49
N PRO A 147 15.42 0.18 18.66
CA PRO A 147 16.04 -0.73 17.71
C PRO A 147 15.45 -2.12 17.86
N GLU A 148 14.99 -2.71 16.76
CA GLU A 148 14.43 -4.06 16.73
C GLU A 148 14.87 -4.80 15.45
N TRP A 149 14.78 -6.13 15.50
CA TRP A 149 14.83 -6.98 14.31
C TRP A 149 13.42 -7.35 13.93
N ALA A 150 13.11 -7.27 12.64
CA ALA A 150 11.77 -7.55 12.15
C ALA A 150 11.79 -8.22 10.78
N VAL A 151 10.72 -8.96 10.48
CA VAL A 151 10.43 -9.48 9.13
C VAL A 151 9.20 -8.78 8.59
N PHE A 152 9.19 -8.54 7.28
CA PHE A 152 8.02 -8.05 6.56
C PHE A 152 7.34 -9.23 5.89
N GLU A 153 6.05 -9.40 6.13
CA GLU A 153 5.26 -10.52 5.60
C GLU A 153 4.09 -10.00 4.79
N TRP A 154 3.92 -10.51 3.57
CA TRP A 154 2.78 -10.16 2.74
C TRP A 154 1.49 -10.70 3.34
N GLU A 155 0.50 -9.84 3.47
CA GLU A 155 -0.86 -10.21 3.87
C GLU A 155 -1.70 -10.65 2.65
N PRO A 156 -2.82 -11.35 2.90
CA PRO A 156 -3.83 -11.63 1.89
C PRO A 156 -4.34 -10.36 1.19
N GLU A 157 -4.87 -10.52 -0.02
CA GLU A 157 -5.33 -9.41 -0.89
C GLU A 157 -6.44 -8.54 -0.27
N ASP A 158 -7.22 -9.10 0.65
CA ASP A 158 -8.34 -8.45 1.33
C ASP A 158 -7.98 -7.89 2.72
N ALA A 159 -6.71 -7.95 3.12
CA ALA A 159 -6.23 -7.32 4.33
C ALA A 159 -6.23 -5.78 4.21
N GLU A 160 -6.35 -5.11 5.35
CA GLU A 160 -6.35 -3.64 5.43
C GLU A 160 -4.98 -3.05 5.06
N CYS A 161 -3.90 -3.75 5.40
CA CYS A 161 -2.52 -3.45 5.04
C CYS A 161 -1.97 -4.59 4.16
N PRO A 162 -1.17 -4.30 3.10
CA PRO A 162 -0.72 -5.29 2.14
C PRO A 162 0.36 -6.20 2.72
N TRP A 163 0.97 -5.78 3.83
CA TRP A 163 1.95 -6.51 4.58
C TRP A 163 1.88 -6.13 6.06
N THR A 164 2.47 -6.96 6.91
CA THR A 164 2.66 -6.70 8.34
C THR A 164 4.14 -6.73 8.68
N VAL A 165 4.50 -6.06 9.79
CA VAL A 165 5.83 -6.16 10.38
C VAL A 165 5.73 -7.04 11.61
N VAL A 166 6.53 -8.11 11.64
CA VAL A 166 6.54 -9.08 12.74
C VAL A 166 7.89 -9.03 13.44
N PRO A 167 7.92 -8.93 14.79
CA PRO A 167 9.16 -9.01 15.55
C PRO A 167 9.92 -10.31 15.24
N ALA A 168 11.24 -10.19 15.09
CA ALA A 168 12.13 -11.29 14.74
C ALA A 168 13.40 -11.27 15.60
N ALA A 169 14.16 -12.37 15.58
CA ALA A 169 15.49 -12.40 16.17
C ALA A 169 16.56 -11.98 15.14
N GLU A 170 17.70 -11.51 15.64
CA GLU A 170 18.88 -11.32 14.81
C GLU A 170 19.28 -12.64 14.15
N GLY A 171 19.46 -12.62 12.82
CA GLY A 171 19.82 -13.79 12.03
C GLY A 171 18.66 -14.70 11.61
N ASP A 172 17.41 -14.35 11.95
CA ASP A 172 16.24 -14.98 11.34
C ASP A 172 16.19 -14.73 9.83
N ASP A 173 15.60 -15.68 9.09
CA ASP A 173 15.50 -15.58 7.63
C ASP A 173 14.70 -14.32 7.23
N MET A 174 15.33 -13.50 6.40
CA MET A 174 14.87 -12.18 5.93
C MET A 174 14.65 -11.12 7.03
N ALA A 175 15.17 -11.34 8.25
CA ALA A 175 15.12 -10.31 9.28
C ALA A 175 15.98 -9.10 8.91
N VAL A 176 15.40 -7.91 9.04
CA VAL A 176 16.06 -6.62 8.84
C VAL A 176 16.06 -5.84 10.13
N HIS A 177 17.09 -5.03 10.32
CA HIS A 177 17.15 -4.12 11.45
C HIS A 177 16.26 -2.91 11.18
N VAL A 178 15.43 -2.56 12.16
CA VAL A 178 14.50 -1.45 12.10
C VAL A 178 14.61 -0.58 13.35
N TYR A 179 14.19 0.67 13.22
CA TYR A 179 13.87 1.53 14.35
C TYR A 179 12.37 1.82 14.36
N TYR A 180 11.72 1.54 15.48
CA TYR A 180 10.33 1.91 15.72
C TYR A 180 10.25 3.26 16.44
N LEU A 181 9.31 4.09 15.99
CA LEU A 181 8.83 5.24 16.74
C LEU A 181 7.31 5.10 16.89
N PHE A 182 6.85 4.88 18.12
CA PHE A 182 5.41 4.88 18.40
C PHE A 182 4.93 6.33 18.45
N ALA A 183 3.96 6.73 17.62
CA ALA A 183 3.24 7.97 17.92
C ALA A 183 2.14 7.64 18.91
N CYS A 184 2.06 8.44 19.98
CA CYS A 184 1.02 8.31 20.99
C CYS A 184 -0.34 8.81 20.52
#